data_AF-F5L7Y8-F1
#
_entry.id   AF-F5L7Y8-F1
#
_cell.length_a   1.000
_cell.length_b   1.000
_cell.length_c   1.000
_cell.angle_alpha   90.00
_cell.angle_beta   90.00
_cell.angle_gamma   90.00
#
_symmetry.space_group_name_H-M   'P 1'
#
loop_
_entity.id
_entity.type
_entity.pdbx_description
1 polymer ?
#
loop_
_entity_poly.entity_id
_entity_poly.type
_entity_poly.pdbx_seq_one_letter_code
_entity_poly.pdbx_strand_id
1 'polypeptide(L)'
;MLTEEQKRELHAALMTRYRELEAQLAHNDHFGQERALVKDSVGELSNYDNHPSDLGTEEYERAKDIALNEHAEQELSDVKRALAAFAEGTYGICEICGEEIPLERLQAVPTTTRCRNHAADRFVSRKRPAEEDILEPPFGRFEYDDQDVVVFDAEDAWQSAAAHGSSDTPSDFYDPAKEYEEMFAEADERVGAVEDVEEFLITDMEGNYIGVNEEHEVYETYLDEHGVTSVVEDSGLIDVVNEDEPEQDQDPDYRRKKS
;
A
#
# COMPACT_ATOMS: atom_id res chain seq x y z
N MET A 1 -45.30 -25.85 6.06
CA MET A 1 -46.42 -25.22 6.79
C MET A 1 -46.04 -25.04 8.26
N LEU A 2 -45.87 -23.79 8.71
CA LEU A 2 -45.58 -23.44 10.11
C LEU A 2 -46.77 -23.78 11.02
N THR A 3 -46.50 -24.29 12.22
CA THR A 3 -47.56 -24.52 13.22
C THR A 3 -48.01 -23.20 13.83
N GLU A 4 -49.26 -23.13 14.30
CA GLU A 4 -49.78 -21.93 14.98
C GLU A 4 -49.03 -21.61 16.28
N GLU A 5 -48.47 -22.63 16.94
CA GLU A 5 -47.61 -22.45 18.11
C GLU A 5 -46.28 -21.77 17.74
N GLN A 6 -45.62 -22.23 16.67
CA GLN A 6 -44.39 -21.63 16.16
C GLN A 6 -44.59 -20.17 15.73
N LYS A 7 -45.70 -19.89 15.04
CA LYS A 7 -46.06 -18.51 14.65
C LYS A 7 -46.24 -17.60 15.86
N ARG A 8 -46.90 -18.08 16.91
CA ARG A 8 -47.09 -17.32 18.15
C ARG A 8 -45.78 -17.02 18.86
N GLU A 9 -44.86 -17.98 18.91
CA GLU A 9 -43.54 -17.82 19.51
C GLU A 9 -42.73 -16.76 18.75
N LEU A 10 -42.64 -16.87 17.42
CA LEU A 10 -41.93 -15.91 16.57
C LEU A 10 -42.54 -14.50 16.66
N HIS A 11 -43.88 -14.40 16.67
CA HIS A 11 -44.57 -13.13 16.84
C HIS A 11 -44.27 -12.49 18.21
N ALA A 12 -44.26 -13.28 19.28
CA ALA A 12 -43.90 -12.79 20.62
C ALA A 12 -42.45 -12.29 20.66
N ALA A 13 -41.52 -13.01 20.04
CA ALA A 13 -40.11 -12.60 19.94
C ALA A 13 -39.96 -11.27 19.19
N LEU A 14 -40.62 -11.12 18.02
CA LEU A 14 -40.62 -9.89 17.24
C LEU A 14 -41.23 -8.70 17.99
N MET A 15 -42.31 -8.92 18.75
CA MET A 15 -42.93 -7.87 19.57
C MET A 15 -42.03 -7.42 20.71
N THR A 16 -41.30 -8.33 21.35
CA THR A 16 -40.29 -7.99 22.35
C THR A 16 -39.18 -7.16 21.70
N ARG A 17 -38.65 -7.63 20.56
CA ARG A 17 -37.58 -6.93 19.84
C ARG A 17 -37.99 -5.54 19.35
N TYR A 18 -39.23 -5.40 18.87
CA TYR A 18 -39.81 -4.09 18.49
C TYR A 18 -39.73 -3.09 19.65
N ARG A 19 -40.17 -3.50 20.85
CA ARG A 19 -40.19 -2.64 22.04
C ARG A 19 -38.78 -2.29 22.50
N GLU A 20 -37.85 -3.23 22.43
CA GLU A 20 -36.44 -2.99 22.77
C GLU A 20 -35.82 -1.95 21.84
N LEU A 21 -35.99 -2.10 20.51
CA LEU A 21 -35.46 -1.15 19.52
C LEU A 21 -36.07 0.24 19.66
N GLU A 22 -37.39 0.31 19.85
CA GLU A 22 -38.10 1.57 20.06
C GLU A 22 -37.62 2.28 21.34
N ALA A 23 -37.45 1.54 22.43
CA ALA A 23 -36.89 2.07 23.67
C ALA A 23 -35.43 2.49 23.52
N GLN A 24 -34.61 1.74 22.77
CA GLN A 24 -33.21 2.04 22.52
C GLN A 24 -33.04 3.34 21.72
N LEU A 25 -33.77 3.48 20.61
CA LEU A 25 -33.75 4.69 19.78
C LEU A 25 -34.24 5.92 20.55
N ALA A 26 -35.32 5.77 21.33
CA ALA A 26 -35.85 6.85 22.15
C ALA A 26 -34.91 7.25 23.30
N HIS A 27 -34.26 6.27 23.97
CA HIS A 27 -33.32 6.54 25.05
C HIS A 27 -32.06 7.25 24.56
N ASN A 28 -31.57 6.86 23.39
CA ASN A 28 -30.34 7.41 22.80
C ASN A 28 -30.57 8.66 21.96
N ASP A 29 -31.80 9.20 21.88
CA ASP A 29 -32.10 10.40 21.07
C ASP A 29 -31.66 10.21 19.60
N HIS A 30 -31.94 9.03 19.03
CA HIS A 30 -31.43 8.60 17.72
C HIS A 30 -29.90 8.77 17.58
N PHE A 31 -29.16 8.37 18.63
CA PHE A 31 -27.70 8.53 18.72
C PHE A 31 -27.23 9.98 18.52
N GLY A 32 -28.01 10.94 19.02
CA GLY A 32 -27.71 12.36 18.88
C GLY A 32 -27.81 12.89 17.45
N GLN A 33 -28.42 12.15 16.50
CA GLN A 33 -28.64 12.63 15.14
C GLN A 33 -29.58 13.83 15.06
N GLU A 34 -30.49 14.00 16.03
CA GLU A 34 -31.35 15.18 16.08
C GLU A 34 -30.59 16.46 16.44
N ARG A 35 -29.33 16.35 16.89
CA ARG A 35 -28.48 17.51 17.21
C ARG A 35 -27.86 18.07 15.94
N ALA A 36 -28.08 19.36 15.71
CA ALA A 36 -27.66 20.04 14.48
C ALA A 36 -26.14 20.15 14.30
N LEU A 37 -25.34 19.95 15.36
CA LEU A 37 -23.88 20.14 15.35
C LEU A 37 -23.20 18.90 15.94
N VAL A 38 -22.15 18.40 15.27
CA VAL A 38 -21.34 17.24 15.69
C VAL A 38 -20.83 17.41 17.13
N LYS A 39 -20.38 18.61 17.50
CA LYS A 39 -19.92 18.94 18.85
C LYS A 39 -20.98 18.78 19.96
N ASP A 40 -22.27 18.96 19.65
CA ASP A 40 -23.36 18.77 20.63
C ASP A 40 -23.61 17.27 20.89
N SER A 41 -23.17 16.39 19.98
CA SER A 41 -23.18 14.94 20.20
C SER A 41 -21.97 14.45 21.01
N VAL A 42 -20.77 15.03 20.85
CA VAL A 42 -19.57 14.65 21.62
C VAL A 42 -19.40 15.38 22.96
N GLY A 43 -20.12 16.48 23.20
CA GLY A 43 -20.12 17.18 24.49
C GLY A 43 -19.10 18.32 24.60
N GLU A 44 -18.54 18.78 23.48
CA GLU A 44 -17.52 19.84 23.43
C GLU A 44 -18.14 21.25 23.37
N LEU A 45 -17.52 22.21 24.08
CA LEU A 45 -18.06 23.58 24.25
C LEU A 45 -17.64 24.57 23.15
N SER A 46 -16.64 24.22 22.33
CA SER A 46 -15.97 25.12 21.37
C SER A 46 -15.77 24.44 20.03
N ASN A 47 -16.01 25.18 18.93
CA ASN A 47 -15.71 24.74 17.56
C ASN A 47 -14.24 24.93 17.17
N TYR A 48 -13.44 25.48 18.08
CA TYR A 48 -12.02 25.70 17.88
C TYR A 48 -11.29 24.51 18.48
N ASP A 49 -10.65 23.76 17.59
CA ASP A 49 -9.78 22.65 17.92
C ASP A 49 -8.51 23.19 18.61
N ASN A 50 -8.07 22.55 19.70
CA ASN A 50 -6.76 22.87 20.29
C ASN A 50 -5.65 22.07 19.59
N HIS A 51 -5.96 20.95 18.91
CA HIS A 51 -4.97 20.10 18.25
C HIS A 51 -5.57 19.28 17.09
N PRO A 52 -5.04 19.36 15.85
CA PRO A 52 -5.63 18.71 14.66
C PRO A 52 -5.79 17.18 14.72
N SER A 53 -5.18 16.50 15.70
CA SER A 53 -5.41 15.06 15.95
C SER A 53 -6.69 14.75 16.73
N ASP A 54 -7.25 15.70 17.47
CA ASP A 54 -8.46 15.47 18.28
C ASP A 54 -9.71 15.38 17.38
N LEU A 55 -9.76 16.19 16.30
CA LEU A 55 -10.81 16.16 15.29
C LEU A 55 -11.02 14.77 14.65
N GLY A 56 -9.93 14.02 14.40
CA GLY A 56 -10.01 12.71 13.76
C GLY A 56 -10.74 11.68 14.62
N THR A 57 -10.55 11.74 15.94
CA THR A 57 -11.23 10.85 16.89
C THR A 57 -12.71 11.19 17.00
N GLU A 58 -13.05 12.49 17.06
CA GLU A 58 -14.43 12.96 17.12
C GLU A 58 -15.23 12.57 15.86
N GLU A 59 -14.66 12.77 14.67
CA GLU A 59 -15.29 12.39 13.41
C GLU A 59 -15.49 10.87 13.31
N TYR A 60 -14.53 10.07 13.78
CA TYR A 60 -14.66 8.62 13.81
C TYR A 60 -15.81 8.17 14.73
N GLU A 61 -15.87 8.68 15.97
CA GLU A 61 -16.97 8.35 16.89
C GLU A 61 -18.32 8.82 16.33
N ARG A 62 -18.37 10.00 15.69
CA ARG A 62 -19.59 10.48 15.03
C ARG A 62 -20.03 9.56 13.90
N ALA A 63 -19.11 9.13 13.03
CA ALA A 63 -19.41 8.22 11.93
C ALA A 63 -19.95 6.87 12.44
N LYS A 64 -19.37 6.37 13.54
CA LYS A 64 -19.85 5.16 14.23
C LYS A 64 -21.27 5.33 14.78
N ASP A 65 -21.58 6.45 15.42
CA ASP A 65 -22.93 6.73 15.91
C ASP A 65 -23.96 6.81 14.77
N ILE A 66 -23.58 7.39 13.61
CA ILE A 66 -24.42 7.39 12.41
C ILE A 66 -24.74 5.96 11.97
N ALA A 67 -23.70 5.13 11.82
CA ALA A 67 -23.86 3.74 11.38
C ALA A 67 -24.72 2.91 12.34
N LEU A 68 -24.57 3.11 13.65
CA LEU A 68 -25.39 2.44 14.66
C LEU A 68 -26.86 2.86 14.59
N ASN A 69 -27.13 4.15 14.37
CA ASN A 69 -28.50 4.63 14.19
C ASN A 69 -29.15 4.05 12.93
N GLU A 70 -28.47 4.13 11.78
CA GLU A 70 -28.98 3.58 10.53
C GLU A 70 -29.27 2.07 10.65
N HIS A 71 -28.38 1.31 11.30
CA HIS A 71 -28.58 -0.10 11.54
C HIS A 71 -29.81 -0.37 12.42
N ALA A 72 -29.98 0.37 13.52
CA ALA A 72 -31.12 0.21 14.42
C ALA A 72 -32.45 0.60 13.76
N GLU A 73 -32.48 1.66 12.95
CA GLU A 73 -33.65 2.07 12.17
C GLU A 73 -34.01 1.06 11.09
N GLN A 74 -33.01 0.50 10.40
CA GLN A 74 -33.20 -0.54 9.41
C GLN A 74 -33.76 -1.83 10.06
N GLU A 75 -33.21 -2.23 11.22
CA GLU A 75 -33.73 -3.38 11.98
C GLU A 75 -35.18 -3.15 12.42
N LEU A 76 -35.50 -1.95 12.93
CA LEU A 76 -36.86 -1.60 13.33
C LEU A 76 -37.84 -1.64 12.14
N SER A 77 -37.42 -1.15 10.98
CA SER A 77 -38.18 -1.25 9.72
C SER A 77 -38.46 -2.71 9.35
N ASP A 78 -37.45 -3.57 9.45
CA ASP A 78 -37.58 -4.99 9.16
C ASP A 78 -38.52 -5.71 10.14
N VAL A 79 -38.44 -5.40 11.44
CA VAL A 79 -39.37 -5.91 12.45
C VAL A 79 -40.81 -5.46 12.15
N LYS A 80 -41.02 -4.17 11.83
CA LYS A 80 -42.34 -3.63 11.48
C LYS A 80 -42.92 -4.34 10.26
N ARG A 81 -42.10 -4.59 9.23
CA ARG A 81 -42.50 -5.33 8.03
C ARG A 81 -42.91 -6.77 8.36
N ALA A 82 -42.13 -7.46 9.19
CA ALA A 82 -42.48 -8.81 9.62
C ALA A 82 -43.79 -8.87 10.42
N LEU A 83 -44.02 -7.93 11.34
CA LEU A 83 -45.27 -7.81 12.09
C LEU A 83 -46.47 -7.47 11.19
N ALA A 84 -46.27 -6.63 10.15
CA ALA A 84 -47.30 -6.37 9.15
C ALA A 84 -47.67 -7.64 8.38
N ALA A 85 -46.69 -8.47 7.99
CA ALA A 85 -46.95 -9.75 7.34
C ALA A 85 -47.73 -10.74 8.24
N PHE A 86 -47.56 -10.66 9.57
CA PHE A 86 -48.42 -11.41 10.51
C PHE A 86 -49.86 -10.90 10.49
N ALA A 87 -50.07 -9.58 10.46
CA ALA A 87 -51.41 -8.98 10.40
C ALA A 87 -52.14 -9.31 9.08
N GLU A 88 -51.41 -9.40 7.98
CA GLU A 88 -51.92 -9.77 6.66
C GLU A 88 -52.08 -11.30 6.48
N GLY A 89 -51.50 -12.11 7.38
CA GLY A 89 -51.51 -13.57 7.30
C GLY A 89 -50.56 -14.15 6.25
N THR A 90 -49.63 -13.35 5.73
CA THR A 90 -48.64 -13.72 4.69
C THR A 90 -47.29 -14.14 5.29
N TYR A 91 -47.12 -14.07 6.62
CA TYR A 91 -45.89 -14.44 7.29
C TYR A 91 -45.47 -15.89 7.03
N GLY A 92 -44.18 -16.08 6.70
CA GLY A 92 -43.61 -17.38 6.34
C GLY A 92 -43.73 -17.74 4.87
N ILE A 93 -44.22 -16.83 4.03
CA ILE A 93 -44.25 -16.96 2.57
C ILE A 93 -43.35 -15.88 1.96
N CYS A 94 -42.55 -16.23 0.97
CA CYS A 94 -41.69 -15.26 0.30
C CYS A 94 -42.51 -14.26 -0.52
N GLU A 95 -42.30 -12.96 -0.29
CA GLU A 95 -42.94 -11.87 -1.06
C GLU A 95 -42.71 -11.92 -2.58
N ILE A 96 -41.62 -12.56 -3.03
CA ILE A 96 -41.21 -12.56 -4.45
C ILE A 96 -41.66 -13.82 -5.19
N CYS A 97 -41.35 -15.01 -4.66
CA CYS A 97 -41.68 -16.28 -5.33
C CYS A 97 -42.95 -16.96 -4.80
N GLY A 98 -43.50 -16.51 -3.66
CA GLY A 98 -44.66 -17.15 -3.04
C GLY A 98 -44.37 -18.52 -2.42
N GLU A 99 -43.10 -18.95 -2.34
CA GLU A 99 -42.70 -20.20 -1.70
C GLU A 99 -42.68 -20.07 -0.17
N GLU A 100 -42.92 -21.18 0.53
CA GLU A 100 -42.78 -21.23 1.99
C GLU A 100 -41.33 -21.03 2.41
N ILE A 101 -41.12 -20.19 3.42
CA ILE A 101 -39.81 -19.95 4.03
C ILE A 101 -39.54 -21.06 5.05
N PRO A 102 -38.38 -21.75 5.00
CA PRO A 102 -38.03 -22.79 5.96
C PRO A 102 -38.03 -22.27 7.41
N LEU A 103 -38.50 -23.09 8.34
CA LEU A 103 -38.59 -22.73 9.76
C LEU A 103 -37.23 -22.37 10.34
N GLU A 104 -36.19 -23.13 9.99
CA GLU A 104 -34.83 -22.93 10.49
C GLU A 104 -34.32 -21.53 10.13
N ARG A 105 -34.73 -21.00 8.97
CA ARG A 105 -34.41 -19.64 8.55
C ARG A 105 -35.19 -18.60 9.35
N LEU A 106 -36.47 -18.83 9.62
CA LEU A 106 -37.30 -17.91 10.42
C LEU A 106 -36.88 -17.91 11.89
N GLN A 107 -36.37 -19.02 12.41
CA GLN A 107 -35.77 -19.08 13.75
C GLN A 107 -34.45 -18.31 13.81
N ALA A 108 -33.62 -18.38 12.77
CA ALA A 108 -32.37 -17.63 12.71
C ALA A 108 -32.57 -16.14 12.44
N VAL A 109 -33.50 -15.78 11.55
CA VAL A 109 -33.81 -14.39 11.16
C VAL A 109 -35.32 -14.19 11.13
N PRO A 110 -35.96 -13.92 12.28
CA PRO A 110 -37.42 -13.79 12.39
C PRO A 110 -38.03 -12.63 11.58
N THR A 111 -37.22 -11.63 11.27
CA THR A 111 -37.62 -10.41 10.52
C THR A 111 -37.71 -10.64 9.01
N THR A 112 -37.27 -11.79 8.49
CA THR A 112 -37.18 -12.01 7.06
C THR A 112 -38.55 -12.30 6.43
N THR A 113 -38.90 -11.57 5.37
CA THR A 113 -40.10 -11.82 4.55
C THR A 113 -39.77 -12.47 3.20
N ARG A 114 -38.52 -12.91 3.01
CA ARG A 114 -38.03 -13.45 1.73
C ARG A 114 -37.25 -14.75 1.91
N CYS A 115 -37.32 -15.62 0.90
CA CYS A 115 -36.57 -16.87 0.85
C CYS A 115 -35.07 -16.60 0.61
N ARG A 116 -34.23 -17.62 0.81
CA ARG A 116 -32.76 -17.52 0.68
C ARG A 116 -32.31 -17.00 -0.70
N ASN A 117 -33.02 -17.37 -1.76
CA ASN A 117 -32.66 -16.96 -3.13
C ASN A 117 -33.00 -15.48 -3.42
N HIS A 118 -33.92 -14.90 -2.66
CA HIS A 118 -34.44 -13.55 -2.83
C HIS A 118 -34.04 -12.61 -1.67
N ALA A 119 -33.07 -13.02 -0.85
CA ALA A 119 -32.51 -12.17 0.18
C ALA A 119 -31.90 -10.88 -0.44
N ALA A 120 -32.09 -9.75 0.22
CA ALA A 120 -31.69 -8.44 -0.30
C ALA A 120 -30.16 -8.31 -0.42
N ASP A 121 -29.40 -8.79 0.59
CA ASP A 121 -27.94 -8.72 0.60
C ASP A 121 -27.29 -9.95 -0.01
N ARG A 122 -27.21 -9.98 -1.34
CA ARG A 122 -26.39 -10.99 -2.06
C ARG A 122 -24.99 -10.48 -2.38
N PHE A 123 -24.74 -9.18 -2.26
CA PHE A 123 -23.48 -8.56 -2.65
C PHE A 123 -22.73 -8.09 -1.41
N VAL A 124 -21.78 -8.89 -0.94
CA VAL A 124 -20.75 -8.40 -0.03
C VAL A 124 -19.79 -7.58 -0.87
N SER A 125 -19.70 -6.27 -0.61
CA SER A 125 -18.70 -5.43 -1.24
C SER A 125 -17.32 -6.01 -0.95
N ARG A 126 -16.56 -6.33 -2.00
CA ARG A 126 -15.15 -6.68 -1.89
C ARG A 126 -14.24 -5.45 -1.94
N LYS A 127 -14.82 -4.25 -2.08
CA LYS A 127 -14.03 -3.02 -1.98
C LYS A 127 -13.59 -2.88 -0.53
N ARG A 128 -12.31 -3.09 -0.29
CA ARG A 128 -11.69 -2.76 0.98
C ARG A 128 -11.60 -1.23 1.12
N PRO A 129 -11.45 -0.70 2.34
CA PRO A 129 -11.36 0.75 2.57
C PRO A 129 -10.22 1.38 1.74
N ALA A 130 -10.38 2.64 1.34
CA ALA A 130 -9.38 3.34 0.50
C ALA A 130 -8.04 3.52 1.24
N GLU A 131 -8.08 3.50 2.57
CA GLU A 131 -6.90 3.53 3.44
C GLU A 131 -6.00 2.33 3.22
N GLU A 132 -6.58 1.19 2.84
CA GLU A 132 -5.80 -0.02 2.56
C GLU A 132 -5.06 0.02 1.23
N ASP A 133 -5.48 0.86 0.28
CA ASP A 133 -4.73 1.08 -0.97
C ASP A 133 -3.36 1.72 -0.70
N ILE A 134 -3.15 2.27 0.50
CA ILE A 134 -1.89 2.87 0.96
C ILE A 134 -1.11 1.91 1.87
N LEU A 135 -1.72 0.80 2.32
CA LEU A 135 -1.09 -0.11 3.28
C LEU A 135 -0.04 -1.04 2.66
N GLU A 136 -0.04 -1.28 1.34
CA GLU A 136 0.91 -2.19 0.71
C GLU A 136 1.46 -1.68 -0.64
N PRO A 137 2.79 -1.58 -0.80
CA PRO A 137 3.86 -1.57 0.22
C PRO A 137 4.13 -0.15 0.75
N PRO A 138 4.40 0.06 2.05
CA PRO A 138 4.76 1.37 2.60
C PRO A 138 6.14 1.87 2.17
N PHE A 139 7.06 0.98 1.76
CA PHE A 139 8.43 1.32 1.30
C PHE A 139 8.78 0.70 -0.07
N GLY A 140 8.41 -0.56 -0.32
CA GLY A 140 8.70 -1.25 -1.60
C GLY A 140 7.89 -0.93 -2.84
N ARG A 141 7.20 0.21 -2.91
CA ARG A 141 6.58 0.65 -4.18
C ARG A 141 7.60 1.19 -5.17
N PHE A 142 8.72 1.69 -4.66
CA PHE A 142 9.80 2.32 -5.40
C PHE A 142 11.16 1.68 -5.06
N GLU A 143 11.15 0.49 -4.43
CA GLU A 143 12.30 -0.40 -4.32
C GLU A 143 12.31 -1.20 -5.63
N TYR A 144 13.36 -1.04 -6.43
CA TYR A 144 13.49 -1.72 -7.72
C TYR A 144 14.45 -2.92 -7.67
N ASP A 145 14.65 -3.56 -6.51
CA ASP A 145 15.64 -4.63 -6.27
C ASP A 145 15.50 -5.84 -7.22
N ASP A 146 14.29 -6.09 -7.74
CA ASP A 146 14.01 -7.14 -8.74
C ASP A 146 14.39 -6.71 -10.19
N GLN A 147 14.84 -5.48 -10.38
CA GLN A 147 15.24 -4.87 -11.64
C GLN A 147 16.70 -4.43 -11.55
N ASP A 148 17.47 -4.74 -12.58
CA ASP A 148 18.87 -4.33 -12.69
C ASP A 148 18.92 -2.84 -13.12
N VAL A 149 18.55 -1.94 -12.20
CA VAL A 149 18.45 -0.48 -12.41
C VAL A 149 19.23 0.27 -11.36
N VAL A 150 20.27 1.00 -11.79
CA VAL A 150 21.14 1.83 -10.92
C VAL A 150 20.62 3.27 -10.74
N VAL A 151 19.32 3.50 -10.96
CA VAL A 151 18.75 4.86 -10.94
C VAL A 151 18.31 5.22 -9.53
N PHE A 152 18.65 6.43 -9.08
CA PHE A 152 18.29 6.91 -7.75
C PHE A 152 16.79 6.74 -7.45
N ASP A 153 16.45 5.90 -6.48
CA ASP A 153 15.11 5.53 -6.09
C ASP A 153 14.80 5.81 -4.61
N ALA A 154 13.77 5.17 -4.05
CA ALA A 154 13.40 5.40 -2.65
C ALA A 154 14.34 4.70 -1.66
N GLU A 155 14.96 3.60 -2.06
CA GLU A 155 15.98 2.90 -1.28
C GLU A 155 17.22 3.79 -1.16
N ASP A 156 17.72 4.32 -2.29
CA ASP A 156 18.89 5.21 -2.34
C ASP A 156 18.71 6.46 -1.43
N ALA A 157 17.49 7.01 -1.41
CA ALA A 157 17.16 8.14 -0.55
C ALA A 157 17.27 7.80 0.95
N TRP A 158 16.91 6.57 1.32
CA TRP A 158 17.05 6.09 2.69
C TRP A 158 18.51 5.74 3.01
N GLN A 159 19.22 5.05 2.11
CA GLN A 159 20.65 4.74 2.24
C GLN A 159 21.48 6.02 2.46
N SER A 160 21.23 7.06 1.65
CA SER A 160 21.89 8.38 1.78
C SER A 160 21.71 9.01 3.17
N ALA A 161 20.52 8.88 3.76
CA ALA A 161 20.26 9.36 5.11
C ALA A 161 20.89 8.46 6.18
N ALA A 162 20.87 7.15 5.97
CA ALA A 162 21.41 6.15 6.87
C ALA A 162 22.95 6.23 6.99
N ALA A 163 23.65 6.57 5.91
CA ALA A 163 25.10 6.81 5.89
C ALA A 163 25.54 7.93 6.87
N HIS A 164 24.65 8.88 7.17
CA HIS A 164 24.91 9.94 8.15
C HIS A 164 24.54 9.56 9.59
N GLY A 165 24.03 8.34 9.81
CA GLY A 165 23.87 7.72 11.13
C GLY A 165 22.51 7.06 11.35
N SER A 166 22.48 5.73 11.23
CA SER A 166 21.33 4.89 11.62
C SER A 166 21.31 4.52 13.12
N SER A 167 22.38 4.85 13.87
CA SER A 167 22.66 4.39 15.25
C SER A 167 22.90 2.88 15.40
N ASP A 168 23.00 2.15 14.29
CA ASP A 168 23.36 0.74 14.32
C ASP A 168 24.87 0.55 14.49
N THR A 169 25.27 -0.57 15.09
CA THR A 169 26.67 -0.94 15.30
C THR A 169 26.99 -2.27 14.63
N PRO A 170 28.27 -2.59 14.33
CA PRO A 170 28.65 -3.90 13.78
C PRO A 170 28.16 -5.11 14.57
N SER A 171 27.79 -4.92 15.85
CA SER A 171 27.19 -5.97 16.68
C SER A 171 25.70 -6.20 16.45
N ASP A 172 25.01 -5.27 15.80
CA ASP A 172 23.58 -5.37 15.47
C ASP A 172 23.33 -6.18 14.19
N PHE A 173 24.38 -6.42 13.40
CA PHE A 173 24.33 -7.21 12.17
C PHE A 173 24.84 -8.64 12.37
N TYR A 174 24.28 -9.57 11.60
CA TYR A 174 24.71 -10.97 11.60
C TYR A 174 26.07 -11.16 10.91
N ASP A 175 26.42 -10.26 9.97
CA ASP A 175 27.71 -10.27 9.28
C ASP A 175 28.75 -9.42 10.04
N PRO A 176 29.79 -10.04 10.62
CA PRO A 176 30.82 -9.34 11.37
C PRO A 176 31.84 -8.58 10.50
N ALA A 177 31.75 -8.66 9.17
CA ALA A 177 32.69 -8.03 8.25
C ALA A 177 32.38 -6.55 7.94
N LYS A 178 31.25 -6.00 8.38
CA LYS A 178 30.85 -4.63 8.06
C LYS A 178 31.72 -3.58 8.76
N GLU A 179 32.25 -2.64 7.98
CA GLU A 179 32.92 -1.45 8.50
C GLU A 179 31.89 -0.44 9.01
N TYR A 180 32.31 0.51 9.87
CA TYR A 180 31.40 1.52 10.44
C TYR A 180 30.74 2.42 9.37
N GLU A 181 31.33 2.49 8.17
CA GLU A 181 30.83 3.25 7.03
C GLU A 181 29.82 2.44 6.20
N GLU A 182 29.72 1.13 6.40
CA GLU A 182 28.90 0.18 5.62
C GLU A 182 27.71 -0.41 6.43
N MET A 183 27.28 0.34 7.45
CA MET A 183 26.31 -0.11 8.46
C MET A 183 24.83 -0.07 8.01
N PHE A 184 24.56 0.21 6.73
CA PHE A 184 23.22 0.22 6.15
C PHE A 184 23.01 -0.96 5.17
N ALA A 185 21.79 -1.16 4.70
CA ALA A 185 21.47 -2.20 3.71
C ALA A 185 22.16 -1.86 2.38
N GLU A 186 22.68 -2.88 1.68
CA GLU A 186 23.30 -2.75 0.35
C GLU A 186 24.35 -1.61 0.26
N ALA A 187 25.15 -1.42 1.31
CA ALA A 187 26.16 -0.35 1.35
C ALA A 187 27.29 -0.50 0.32
N ASP A 188 27.43 -1.69 -0.27
CA ASP A 188 28.34 -2.03 -1.37
C ASP A 188 27.73 -1.76 -2.76
N GLU A 189 26.48 -1.29 -2.83
CA GLU A 189 25.81 -0.96 -4.08
C GLU A 189 26.35 0.33 -4.73
N ARG A 190 26.36 0.32 -6.07
CA ARG A 190 26.78 1.46 -6.88
C ARG A 190 25.61 2.39 -7.16
N VAL A 191 25.52 3.47 -6.40
CA VAL A 191 24.50 4.48 -6.61
C VAL A 191 24.87 5.37 -7.80
N GLY A 192 24.13 5.24 -8.91
CA GLY A 192 24.25 6.14 -10.06
C GLY A 192 25.46 5.93 -10.98
N ALA A 193 26.18 4.81 -10.84
CA ALA A 193 27.25 4.38 -11.73
C ALA A 193 26.94 3.02 -12.33
N VAL A 194 27.13 2.86 -13.65
CA VAL A 194 26.91 1.59 -14.34
C VAL A 194 28.18 0.74 -14.31
N GLU A 195 29.34 1.38 -14.44
CA GLU A 195 30.66 0.75 -14.50
C GLU A 195 31.58 1.28 -13.40
N ASP A 196 32.56 0.46 -12.97
CA ASP A 196 33.55 0.83 -11.93
C ASP A 196 34.29 2.13 -12.30
N VAL A 197 34.49 2.37 -13.60
CA VAL A 197 35.15 3.57 -14.09
C VAL A 197 34.35 4.84 -13.87
N GLU A 198 33.01 4.76 -13.86
CA GLU A 198 32.16 5.94 -13.75
C GLU A 198 32.14 6.53 -12.32
N GLU A 199 32.53 5.73 -11.32
CA GLU A 199 32.56 6.14 -9.92
C GLU A 199 33.68 7.14 -9.61
N PHE A 200 34.85 6.97 -10.24
CA PHE A 200 36.03 7.80 -9.95
C PHE A 200 36.31 8.89 -10.99
N LEU A 201 35.60 8.90 -12.13
CA LEU A 201 35.80 9.91 -13.17
C LEU A 201 35.23 11.27 -12.75
N ILE A 202 36.10 12.28 -12.68
CA ILE A 202 35.70 13.65 -12.37
C ILE A 202 35.54 14.46 -13.67
N THR A 203 34.38 15.09 -13.81
CA THR A 203 34.07 16.00 -14.93
C THR A 203 33.81 17.43 -14.42
N ASP A 204 34.08 18.43 -15.26
CA ASP A 204 33.63 19.79 -15.01
C ASP A 204 32.12 19.97 -15.27
N MET A 205 31.57 21.16 -14.98
CA MET A 205 30.15 21.46 -15.23
C MET A 205 29.74 21.41 -16.72
N GLU A 206 30.71 21.39 -17.64
CA GLU A 206 30.48 21.28 -19.09
C GLU A 206 30.64 19.83 -19.59
N GLY A 207 30.97 18.89 -18.71
CA GLY A 207 31.16 17.47 -19.01
C GLY A 207 32.56 17.11 -19.52
N ASN A 208 33.53 18.02 -19.42
CA ASN A 208 34.92 17.71 -19.80
C ASN A 208 35.62 16.99 -18.65
N TYR A 209 36.40 15.96 -18.98
CA TYR A 209 37.22 15.23 -18.01
C TYR A 209 38.28 16.15 -17.38
N ILE A 210 38.33 16.15 -16.05
CA ILE A 210 39.29 16.96 -15.27
C ILE A 210 40.22 16.13 -14.38
N GLY A 211 39.97 14.83 -14.21
CA GLY A 211 40.82 13.93 -13.45
C GLY A 211 40.06 12.73 -12.88
N VAL A 212 40.75 11.96 -12.04
CA VAL A 212 40.16 10.88 -11.23
C VAL A 212 40.23 11.23 -9.74
N ASN A 213 39.34 10.65 -8.92
CA ASN A 213 39.38 10.77 -7.47
C ASN A 213 40.37 9.74 -6.85
N GLU A 214 40.45 9.70 -5.51
CA GLU A 214 41.34 8.79 -4.77
C GLU A 214 40.90 7.31 -4.87
N GLU A 215 39.61 7.04 -5.12
CA GLU A 215 39.06 5.68 -5.25
C GLU A 215 39.60 4.92 -6.48
N HIS A 216 40.17 5.63 -7.47
CA HIS A 216 40.81 5.02 -8.63
C HIS A 216 41.95 4.04 -8.25
N GLU A 217 42.64 4.26 -7.13
CA GLU A 217 43.74 3.40 -6.68
C GLU A 217 43.26 1.98 -6.33
N VAL A 218 42.03 1.85 -5.80
CA VAL A 218 41.41 0.56 -5.47
C VAL A 218 41.12 -0.21 -6.76
N TYR A 219 40.60 0.48 -7.79
CA TYR A 219 40.34 -0.10 -9.09
C TYR A 219 41.62 -0.53 -9.83
N GLU A 220 42.69 0.29 -9.78
CA GLU A 220 43.99 -0.09 -10.34
C GLU A 220 44.56 -1.33 -9.64
N THR A 221 44.45 -1.41 -8.31
CA THR A 221 44.90 -2.58 -7.53
C THR A 221 44.13 -3.84 -7.94
N TYR A 222 42.81 -3.73 -8.12
CA TYR A 222 41.96 -4.82 -8.60
C TYR A 222 42.43 -5.32 -9.98
N LEU A 223 42.70 -4.42 -10.92
CA LEU A 223 43.20 -4.74 -12.26
C LEU A 223 44.55 -5.48 -12.20
N ASP A 224 45.48 -4.99 -11.36
CA ASP A 224 46.80 -5.59 -11.15
C ASP A 224 46.72 -7.00 -10.53
N GLU A 225 45.85 -7.21 -9.54
CA GLU A 225 45.63 -8.52 -8.91
C GLU A 225 45.07 -9.56 -9.90
N HIS A 226 44.21 -9.11 -10.81
CA HIS A 226 43.60 -9.95 -11.84
C HIS A 226 44.45 -10.03 -13.12
N GLY A 227 45.54 -9.26 -13.20
CA GLY A 227 46.47 -9.25 -14.33
C GLY A 227 45.87 -8.72 -15.63
N VAL A 228 44.87 -7.84 -15.55
CA VAL A 228 44.15 -7.25 -16.69
C VAL A 228 44.42 -5.74 -16.76
N THR A 229 44.54 -5.18 -17.97
CA THR A 229 44.79 -3.74 -18.16
C THR A 229 43.50 -2.91 -18.14
N SER A 230 42.37 -3.52 -18.50
CA SER A 230 41.05 -2.94 -18.35
C SER A 230 39.98 -4.03 -18.34
N VAL A 231 38.87 -3.77 -17.65
CA VAL A 231 37.70 -4.67 -17.64
C VAL A 231 37.01 -4.72 -19.03
N VAL A 232 37.19 -3.68 -19.85
CA VAL A 232 36.55 -3.53 -21.16
C VAL A 232 37.35 -4.23 -22.29
N GLU A 233 38.69 -4.19 -22.28
CA GLU A 233 39.50 -4.71 -23.40
C GLU A 233 39.52 -6.24 -23.52
N ASP A 234 39.32 -6.99 -22.43
CA ASP A 234 39.32 -8.47 -22.50
C ASP A 234 38.04 -9.06 -23.14
N SER A 235 37.10 -8.20 -23.53
CA SER A 235 35.95 -8.57 -24.39
C SER A 235 36.33 -8.77 -25.87
N GLY A 236 37.59 -8.49 -26.25
CA GLY A 236 38.15 -8.82 -27.56
C GLY A 236 37.55 -8.05 -28.74
N LEU A 237 37.01 -6.84 -28.53
CA LEU A 237 36.28 -6.13 -29.59
C LEU A 237 36.95 -4.87 -30.19
N ILE A 238 38.12 -4.42 -29.72
CA ILE A 238 38.77 -3.24 -30.30
C ILE A 238 40.29 -3.42 -30.39
N ASP A 239 40.78 -3.85 -31.57
CA ASP A 239 42.19 -3.70 -31.96
C ASP A 239 42.47 -2.22 -32.25
N VAL A 240 43.01 -1.48 -31.28
CA VAL A 240 43.57 -0.15 -31.54
C VAL A 240 44.97 -0.34 -32.12
N VAL A 241 45.09 -0.04 -33.40
CA VAL A 241 46.35 -0.02 -34.15
C VAL A 241 47.24 1.06 -33.54
N ASN A 242 48.35 0.67 -32.90
CA ASN A 242 49.38 1.60 -32.43
C ASN A 242 50.07 2.26 -33.65
N GLU A 243 49.73 3.51 -33.94
CA GLU A 243 50.51 4.36 -34.85
C GLU A 243 51.60 5.08 -34.07
N ASP A 244 52.74 4.42 -33.90
CA ASP A 244 54.01 5.06 -33.53
C ASP A 244 55.17 4.39 -34.30
N GLU A 245 55.32 4.76 -35.59
CA GLU A 245 56.61 4.67 -36.28
C GLU A 245 56.91 6.01 -36.97
N PRO A 246 58.11 6.60 -36.80
CA PRO A 246 58.43 7.88 -37.39
C PRO A 246 58.77 7.75 -38.89
N GLU A 247 58.21 8.67 -39.69
CA GLU A 247 58.43 8.82 -41.13
C GLU A 247 59.92 8.83 -41.50
N GLN A 248 60.33 7.90 -42.38
CA GLN A 248 61.62 7.97 -43.07
C GLN A 248 61.48 8.81 -44.35
N ASP A 249 62.22 9.92 -44.39
CA ASP A 249 62.48 10.77 -45.55
C ASP A 249 62.71 9.95 -46.84
N GLN A 250 61.90 10.19 -47.87
CA GLN A 250 62.21 9.80 -49.25
C GLN A 250 62.17 11.01 -50.19
N ASP A 251 63.36 11.35 -50.66
CA ASP A 251 63.74 12.41 -51.61
C ASP A 251 62.87 12.38 -52.90
N PRO A 252 62.39 13.52 -53.43
CA PRO A 252 61.36 13.54 -54.47
C PRO A 252 61.99 13.68 -55.87
N ASP A 253 62.58 12.63 -56.41
CA ASP A 253 62.86 12.59 -57.85
C ASP A 253 63.08 11.17 -58.39
N TYR A 254 62.04 10.54 -58.97
CA TYR A 254 62.18 9.89 -60.29
C TYR A 254 60.84 9.40 -60.86
N ARG A 255 60.10 10.30 -61.51
CA ARG A 255 59.27 9.88 -62.66
C ARG A 255 60.20 9.72 -63.87
N ARG A 256 60.35 8.50 -64.40
CA ARG A 256 60.30 8.19 -65.87
C ARG A 256 60.79 6.77 -66.21
N LYS A 257 59.85 5.96 -66.70
CA LYS A 257 59.91 5.09 -67.90
C LYS A 257 61.29 4.49 -68.26
N LYS A 258 61.36 3.15 -68.33
CA LYS A 258 61.35 2.36 -69.60
C LYS A 258 61.54 0.87 -69.34
N SER A 259 60.78 0.08 -70.12
CA SER A 259 61.03 -1.28 -70.64
C SER A 259 61.43 -2.40 -69.68
#